data_AF-A0A949Z4U0-F1
#
_entry.id   AF-A0A949Z4U0-F1
#
_cell.length_a   1.000
_cell.length_b   1.000
_cell.length_c   1.000
_cell.angle_alpha   90.00
_cell.angle_beta   90.00
_cell.angle_gamma   90.00
#
_symmetry.space_group_name_H-M   'P 1'
#
loop_
_entity.id
_entity.type
_entity.pdbx_description
1 polymer ?
#
loop_
_entity_poly.entity_id
_entity_poly.type
_entity_poly.pdbx_seq_one_letter_code
_entity_poly.pdbx_strand_id
1 'polypeptide(L)'
;MALFSYHAVGRDGGRVSGQVEAQSRSEAFRKLDRERLQPISLVQQDGAETSALRSKGADQLVATRNIRLSGSQIILFTEEMSDLLDAGMQLEPALRVMESRNELSGIKAVASALRQQVREGSSLSSALRLVSPSFGDLFCNLVAAGELSGSLPQLLRRQATFLVTLEDLRKKVVSALIYPAMIFVLGIGLIFLFMSYLVPQLTTLFQKTGRDLPLLTRILVQTSDVFSHYWWAILGGVVVTVVSFLQLIRTSAGRRWWHRTQLQLPLFGSVLRGRFYAQFSETMANLIANGIPLLNSLQLMTSAIGNLHLRGLMEKVVEMVREGGSLSRALQRVGEFPPLLIDMIAVGEQTGDLGQALGRVGRRYDKELNIKIQRLTALVQPVVILVMAGMVGVIAYSIINGIFDAVSGLRPE
;
A
#
# COMPACT_ATOMS: atom_id res chain seq x y z
N MET A 1 -43.27 -12.92 34.31
CA MET A 1 -43.82 -12.21 33.14
C MET A 1 -42.65 -11.68 32.34
N ALA A 2 -42.70 -11.73 31.01
CA ALA A 2 -41.60 -11.29 30.17
C ALA A 2 -41.81 -9.83 29.73
N LEU A 3 -40.72 -9.06 29.71
CA LEU A 3 -40.74 -7.67 29.28
C LEU A 3 -40.37 -7.61 27.80
N PHE A 4 -41.23 -7.02 26.97
CA PHE A 4 -40.97 -6.86 25.54
C PHE A 4 -40.72 -5.39 25.23
N SER A 5 -39.58 -5.06 24.64
CA SER A 5 -39.37 -3.75 24.04
C SER A 5 -39.96 -3.73 22.64
N TYR A 6 -40.67 -2.65 22.31
CA TYR A 6 -41.30 -2.49 21.00
C TYR A 6 -40.95 -1.15 20.36
N HIS A 7 -40.82 -1.18 19.04
CA HIS A 7 -40.94 0.00 18.19
C HIS A 7 -42.17 -0.19 17.31
N ALA A 8 -43.13 0.72 17.43
CA ALA A 8 -44.38 0.68 16.69
C ALA A 8 -44.65 2.00 15.99
N VAL A 9 -45.53 1.97 14.99
CA VAL A 9 -46.00 3.17 14.30
C VAL A 9 -47.41 3.46 14.76
N GLY A 10 -47.62 4.68 15.24
CA GLY A 10 -48.94 5.21 15.55
C GLY A 10 -49.70 5.63 14.30
N ARG A 11 -50.99 5.92 14.45
CA ARG A 11 -51.89 6.23 13.32
C ARG A 11 -51.45 7.43 12.47
N ASP A 12 -50.68 8.34 13.06
CA ASP A 12 -50.19 9.56 12.43
C ASP A 12 -48.84 9.36 11.70
N GLY A 13 -48.36 8.11 11.59
CA GLY A 13 -47.06 7.78 10.99
C GLY A 13 -45.87 8.02 11.92
N GLY A 14 -46.11 8.53 13.13
CA GLY A 14 -45.10 8.73 14.17
C GLY A 14 -44.59 7.41 14.74
N ARG A 15 -43.26 7.28 14.88
CA ARG A 15 -42.63 6.10 15.52
C ARG A 15 -42.66 6.27 17.03
N VAL A 16 -43.21 5.29 17.73
CA VAL A 16 -43.30 5.23 19.20
C VAL A 16 -42.54 4.02 19.69
N SER A 17 -41.72 4.20 20.72
CA SER A 17 -40.95 3.12 21.35
C SER A 17 -41.31 3.01 22.83
N GLY A 18 -41.51 1.79 23.31
CA GLY A 18 -41.89 1.53 24.70
C GLY A 18 -41.60 0.09 25.12
N GLN A 19 -42.03 -0.25 26.33
CA GLN A 19 -41.95 -1.62 26.86
C GLN A 19 -43.36 -2.09 27.23
N VAL A 20 -43.66 -3.36 26.97
CA VAL A 20 -44.93 -3.99 27.31
C VAL A 20 -44.68 -5.33 27.99
N GLU A 21 -45.32 -5.54 29.14
CA GLU A 21 -45.28 -6.82 29.84
C GLU A 21 -46.34 -7.78 29.31
N ALA A 22 -45.91 -8.96 28.89
CA ALA A 22 -46.78 -10.02 28.41
C ALA A 22 -46.20 -11.40 28.75
N GLN A 23 -47.03 -12.45 28.73
CA GLN A 23 -46.56 -13.82 28.96
C GLN A 23 -46.05 -14.47 27.68
N SER A 24 -46.43 -13.95 26.51
CA SER A 24 -45.94 -14.43 25.21
C SER A 24 -45.90 -13.30 24.16
N ARG A 25 -45.08 -13.48 23.11
CA ARG A 25 -45.00 -12.56 21.97
C ARG A 25 -46.36 -12.32 21.31
N SER A 26 -47.19 -13.36 21.21
CA SER A 26 -48.54 -13.28 20.65
C SER A 26 -49.48 -12.44 21.51
N GLU A 27 -49.32 -12.49 22.84
CA GLU A 27 -50.08 -11.64 23.76
C GLU A 27 -49.60 -10.18 23.74
N ALA A 28 -48.30 -9.95 23.64
CA ALA A 28 -47.72 -8.61 23.46
C ALA A 28 -48.24 -7.93 22.17
N PHE A 29 -48.30 -8.69 21.06
CA PHE A 29 -48.85 -8.18 19.80
C PHE A 29 -50.33 -7.81 19.95
N ARG A 30 -51.15 -8.65 20.61
CA ARG A 30 -52.57 -8.36 20.86
C ARG A 30 -52.78 -7.14 21.76
N LYS A 31 -51.89 -6.90 22.74
CA LYS A 31 -51.95 -5.69 23.59
C LYS A 31 -51.62 -4.44 22.77
N LEU A 32 -50.57 -4.47 21.95
CA LEU A 32 -50.20 -3.34 21.08
C LEU A 32 -51.26 -3.07 20.00
N ASP A 33 -51.88 -4.12 19.47
CA ASP A 33 -52.96 -4.00 18.49
C ASP A 33 -54.23 -3.37 19.11
N ARG A 34 -54.56 -3.71 20.38
CA ARG A 34 -55.62 -3.03 21.14
C ARG A 34 -55.33 -1.55 21.39
N GLU A 35 -54.06 -1.20 21.56
CA GLU A 35 -53.59 0.19 21.66
C GLU A 35 -53.45 0.89 20.29
N ARG A 36 -53.82 0.21 19.20
CA ARG A 36 -53.76 0.69 17.81
C ARG A 36 -52.34 1.06 17.35
N LEU A 37 -51.34 0.40 17.91
CA LEU A 37 -49.93 0.55 17.57
C LEU A 37 -49.50 -0.63 16.69
N GLN A 38 -48.99 -0.36 15.48
CA GLN A 38 -48.48 -1.42 14.61
C GLN A 38 -46.99 -1.66 14.88
N PRO A 39 -46.59 -2.79 15.50
CA PRO A 39 -45.20 -3.04 15.85
C PRO A 39 -44.34 -3.38 14.62
N ILE A 40 -43.27 -2.62 14.41
CA ILE A 40 -42.22 -2.89 13.40
C ILE A 40 -41.22 -3.92 13.96
N SER A 41 -40.89 -3.81 15.24
CA SER A 41 -39.97 -4.72 15.92
C SER A 41 -40.45 -4.95 17.35
N LEU A 42 -40.51 -6.21 17.75
CA LEU A 42 -40.86 -6.63 19.10
C LEU A 42 -39.80 -7.61 19.59
N VAL A 43 -39.01 -7.21 20.58
CA VAL A 43 -37.86 -7.97 21.10
C VAL A 43 -38.14 -8.30 22.57
N GLN A 44 -38.07 -9.58 22.91
CA GLN A 44 -38.18 -10.03 24.29
C GLN A 44 -36.87 -9.72 25.01
N GLN A 45 -36.93 -8.93 26.08
CA GLN A 45 -35.82 -8.82 27.01
C GLN A 45 -35.89 -10.01 27.96
N ASP A 46 -35.16 -11.07 27.63
CA ASP A 46 -34.91 -12.14 28.58
C ASP A 46 -33.98 -11.61 29.67
N GLY A 47 -34.39 -11.82 30.93
CA GLY A 47 -33.70 -11.38 32.12
C GLY A 47 -32.22 -11.72 32.09
N ALA A 48 -31.42 -10.79 32.59
CA ALA A 48 -29.98 -10.93 32.73
C ALA A 48 -29.66 -12.25 33.46
N GLU A 49 -29.05 -13.21 32.73
CA GLU A 49 -27.98 -14.12 33.22
C GLU A 49 -27.61 -15.27 32.26
N THR A 50 -28.17 -15.40 31.05
CA THR A 50 -27.81 -16.53 30.15
C THR A 50 -27.42 -16.16 28.71
N SER A 51 -27.09 -14.89 28.44
CA SER A 51 -26.66 -14.41 27.12
C SER A 51 -25.15 -14.53 26.86
N ALA A 52 -24.56 -15.73 27.01
CA ALA A 52 -23.16 -15.98 26.64
C ALA A 52 -22.96 -17.07 25.57
N LEU A 53 -24.00 -17.83 25.18
CA LEU A 53 -23.80 -19.03 24.36
C LEU A 53 -24.67 -19.16 23.08
N ARG A 54 -25.45 -18.15 22.69
CA ARG A 54 -26.34 -18.26 21.50
C ARG A 54 -26.37 -17.08 20.52
N SER A 55 -25.38 -16.19 20.52
CA SER A 55 -25.30 -15.05 19.58
C SER A 55 -24.18 -15.14 18.52
N LYS A 56 -23.70 -16.33 18.16
CA LYS A 56 -22.67 -16.50 17.10
C LYS A 56 -23.19 -16.90 15.70
N GLY A 57 -24.51 -17.01 15.50
CA GLY A 57 -25.06 -17.61 14.28
C GLY A 57 -25.76 -16.68 13.28
N ALA A 58 -26.22 -15.50 13.68
CA ALA A 58 -27.19 -14.74 12.85
C ALA A 58 -26.75 -13.33 12.43
N ASP A 59 -25.69 -12.76 13.04
CA ASP A 59 -25.21 -11.39 12.73
C ASP A 59 -24.11 -11.32 11.65
N GLN A 60 -23.72 -12.44 11.03
CA GLN A 60 -22.64 -12.45 10.02
C GLN A 60 -23.09 -12.22 8.58
N LEU A 61 -24.39 -12.16 8.29
CA LEU A 61 -24.89 -12.15 6.91
C LEU A 61 -24.99 -10.75 6.26
N VAL A 62 -24.69 -9.66 6.97
CA VAL A 62 -24.87 -8.29 6.43
C VAL A 62 -23.57 -7.44 6.43
N ALA A 63 -22.46 -7.92 7.00
CA ALA A 63 -21.22 -7.13 7.14
C ALA A 63 -20.09 -7.47 6.12
N THR A 64 -20.30 -8.37 5.16
CA THR A 64 -19.22 -9.00 4.37
C THR A 64 -18.76 -8.26 3.11
N ARG A 65 -19.24 -7.04 2.85
CA ARG A 65 -18.62 -6.18 1.83
C ARG A 65 -17.41 -5.50 2.45
N ASN A 66 -16.21 -5.77 1.94
CA ASN A 66 -14.96 -5.05 2.21
C ASN A 66 -14.00 -5.67 3.26
N ILE A 67 -13.83 -7.00 3.26
CA ILE A 67 -12.84 -7.66 4.13
C ILE A 67 -11.43 -7.32 3.65
N ARG A 68 -10.57 -6.78 4.51
CA ARG A 68 -9.17 -6.47 4.17
C ARG A 68 -8.23 -7.58 4.62
N LEU A 69 -7.44 -8.08 3.67
CA LEU A 69 -6.37 -9.04 3.91
C LEU A 69 -5.01 -8.34 3.93
N SER A 70 -4.09 -8.84 4.75
CA SER A 70 -2.67 -8.48 4.69
C SER A 70 -1.98 -9.12 3.48
N GLY A 71 -0.83 -8.60 3.05
CA GLY A 71 -0.07 -9.15 1.92
C GLY A 71 0.22 -10.65 2.06
N SER A 72 0.67 -11.07 3.25
CA SER A 72 0.91 -12.47 3.58
C SER A 72 -0.36 -13.33 3.52
N GLN A 73 -1.51 -12.79 3.92
CA GLN A 73 -2.78 -13.51 3.84
C GLN A 73 -3.26 -13.69 2.40
N ILE A 74 -3.03 -12.71 1.52
CA ILE A 74 -3.36 -12.83 0.09
C ILE A 74 -2.48 -13.90 -0.57
N ILE A 75 -1.18 -13.92 -0.24
CA ILE A 75 -0.24 -14.94 -0.72
C ILE A 75 -0.71 -16.33 -0.31
N LEU A 76 -0.93 -16.53 1.00
CA LEU A 76 -1.36 -17.82 1.53
C LEU A 76 -2.71 -18.26 0.94
N PHE A 77 -3.68 -17.35 0.85
CA PHE A 77 -4.96 -17.64 0.20
C PHE A 77 -4.76 -18.11 -1.25
N THR A 78 -3.89 -17.44 -2.01
CA THR A 78 -3.64 -17.76 -3.42
C THR A 78 -2.91 -19.09 -3.57
N GLU A 79 -1.92 -19.37 -2.72
CA GLU A 79 -1.18 -20.65 -2.68
C GLU A 79 -2.12 -21.81 -2.33
N GLU A 80 -2.87 -21.71 -1.23
CA GLU A 80 -3.81 -22.76 -0.81
C GLU A 80 -4.88 -23.03 -1.87
N MET A 81 -5.45 -21.98 -2.46
CA MET A 81 -6.44 -22.14 -3.53
C MET A 81 -5.81 -22.78 -4.78
N SER A 82 -4.58 -22.38 -5.14
CA SER A 82 -3.84 -22.98 -6.24
C SER A 82 -3.59 -24.47 -5.99
N ASP A 83 -3.09 -24.84 -4.82
CA ASP A 83 -2.74 -26.21 -4.47
C ASP A 83 -3.96 -27.13 -4.44
N LEU A 84 -5.09 -26.65 -3.88
CA LEU A 84 -6.34 -27.41 -3.85
C LEU A 84 -6.91 -27.63 -5.26
N LEU A 85 -6.87 -26.60 -6.12
CA LEU A 85 -7.34 -26.70 -7.50
C LEU A 85 -6.39 -27.53 -8.38
N ASP A 86 -5.07 -27.42 -8.19
CA ASP A 86 -4.05 -28.26 -8.85
C ASP A 86 -4.23 -29.73 -8.46
N ALA A 87 -4.67 -30.02 -7.23
CA ALA A 87 -5.02 -31.37 -6.77
C ALA A 87 -6.33 -31.91 -7.40
N GLY A 88 -6.95 -31.17 -8.32
CA GLY A 88 -8.17 -31.57 -9.02
C GLY A 88 -9.46 -31.28 -8.25
N MET A 89 -9.39 -30.54 -7.14
CA MET A 89 -10.59 -30.15 -6.41
C MET A 89 -11.39 -29.11 -7.21
N GLN A 90 -12.72 -29.21 -7.17
CA GLN A 90 -13.57 -28.15 -7.71
C GLN A 90 -13.53 -26.90 -6.82
N LEU A 91 -13.90 -25.75 -7.37
CA LEU A 91 -13.80 -24.44 -6.70
C LEU A 91 -14.59 -24.36 -5.38
N GLU A 92 -15.85 -24.82 -5.36
CA GLU A 92 -16.68 -24.76 -4.15
C GLU A 92 -16.14 -25.63 -3.00
N PRO A 93 -15.75 -26.90 -3.25
CA PRO A 93 -15.11 -27.72 -2.22
C PRO A 93 -13.78 -27.14 -1.73
N ALA A 94 -12.97 -26.55 -2.61
CA ALA A 94 -11.72 -25.90 -2.24
C ALA A 94 -11.95 -24.73 -1.28
N LEU A 95 -12.91 -23.86 -1.59
CA LEU A 95 -13.29 -22.74 -0.72
C LEU A 95 -13.85 -23.23 0.62
N ARG A 96 -14.57 -24.35 0.66
CA ARG A 96 -15.04 -24.98 1.91
C ARG A 96 -13.88 -25.47 2.78
N VAL A 97 -12.85 -26.07 2.18
CA VAL A 97 -11.65 -26.50 2.92
C VAL A 97 -10.96 -25.28 3.53
N MET A 98 -10.80 -24.20 2.77
CA MET A 98 -10.20 -22.95 3.26
C MET A 98 -11.03 -22.28 4.37
N GLU A 99 -12.36 -22.36 4.31
CA GLU A 99 -13.27 -21.88 5.38
C GLU A 99 -13.11 -22.66 6.69
N SER A 100 -12.77 -23.96 6.61
CA SER A 100 -12.60 -24.84 7.76
C SER A 100 -11.25 -24.67 8.49
N ARG A 101 -10.29 -23.96 7.89
CA ARG A 101 -8.99 -23.69 8.52
C ARG A 101 -9.14 -22.67 9.64
N ASN A 102 -8.58 -23.00 10.81
CA ASN A 102 -8.84 -22.28 12.06
C ASN A 102 -7.82 -21.15 12.35
N GLU A 103 -6.78 -20.99 11.52
CA GLU A 103 -5.61 -20.17 11.89
C GLU A 103 -5.74 -18.69 11.51
N LEU A 104 -6.59 -18.31 10.55
CA LEU A 104 -6.65 -16.93 10.05
C LEU A 104 -8.09 -16.46 9.81
N SER A 105 -8.58 -15.57 10.70
CA SER A 105 -9.94 -15.02 10.66
C SER A 105 -10.29 -14.32 9.33
N GLY A 106 -9.32 -13.64 8.71
CA GLY A 106 -9.50 -12.95 7.44
C GLY A 106 -9.68 -13.90 6.24
N ILE A 107 -8.85 -14.94 6.14
CA ILE A 107 -8.91 -15.94 5.07
C ILE A 107 -10.24 -16.69 5.14
N LYS A 108 -10.64 -17.11 6.34
CA LYS A 108 -11.92 -17.77 6.58
C LYS A 108 -13.10 -16.92 6.12
N ALA A 109 -13.12 -15.63 6.50
CA ALA A 109 -14.19 -14.72 6.13
C ALA A 109 -14.27 -14.52 4.61
N VAL A 110 -13.12 -14.38 3.93
CA VAL A 110 -13.06 -14.25 2.47
C VAL A 110 -13.49 -15.55 1.79
N ALA A 111 -12.99 -16.70 2.23
CA ALA A 111 -13.36 -18.00 1.67
C ALA A 111 -14.86 -18.29 1.80
N SER A 112 -15.45 -18.00 2.96
CA SER A 112 -16.89 -18.16 3.20
C SER A 112 -17.73 -17.25 2.29
N ALA A 113 -17.37 -15.97 2.19
CA ALA A 113 -18.07 -15.02 1.33
C ALA A 113 -17.93 -15.35 -0.18
N LEU A 114 -16.74 -15.74 -0.62
CA LEU A 114 -16.50 -16.19 -2.00
C LEU A 114 -17.30 -17.46 -2.31
N ARG A 115 -17.30 -18.44 -1.39
CA ARG A 115 -18.06 -19.68 -1.54
C ARG A 115 -19.55 -19.40 -1.72
N GLN A 116 -20.11 -18.47 -0.94
CA GLN A 116 -21.50 -18.06 -1.10
C GLN A 116 -21.76 -17.46 -2.49
N GLN A 117 -20.93 -16.52 -2.95
CA GLN A 117 -21.09 -15.89 -4.26
C GLN A 117 -20.97 -16.90 -5.42
N VAL A 118 -20.03 -17.84 -5.33
CA VAL A 118 -19.85 -18.91 -6.32
C VAL A 118 -21.06 -19.86 -6.33
N ARG A 119 -21.62 -20.20 -5.15
CA ARG A 119 -22.86 -20.99 -5.05
C ARG A 119 -24.08 -20.26 -5.61
N GLU A 120 -24.09 -18.93 -5.54
CA GLU A 120 -25.11 -18.07 -6.16
C GLU A 120 -24.91 -17.92 -7.68
N GLY A 121 -23.85 -18.51 -8.25
CA GLY A 121 -23.59 -18.54 -9.69
C GLY A 121 -22.70 -17.40 -10.21
N SER A 122 -22.12 -16.59 -9.32
CA SER A 122 -21.15 -15.57 -9.73
C SER A 122 -19.81 -16.20 -10.12
N SER A 123 -19.13 -15.64 -11.13
CA SER A 123 -17.74 -16.00 -11.41
C SER A 123 -16.83 -15.63 -10.23
N LEU A 124 -15.78 -16.41 -9.98
CA LEU A 124 -14.78 -16.16 -8.95
C LEU A 124 -14.16 -14.77 -9.10
N SER A 125 -13.85 -14.38 -10.34
CA SER A 125 -13.33 -13.05 -10.67
C SER A 125 -14.25 -11.91 -10.26
N SER A 126 -15.56 -12.07 -10.41
CA SER A 126 -16.56 -11.08 -9.99
C SER A 126 -16.75 -11.09 -8.47
N ALA A 127 -16.79 -12.29 -7.87
CA ALA A 127 -16.88 -12.49 -6.44
C ALA A 127 -15.69 -11.86 -5.69
N LEU A 128 -14.46 -12.03 -6.20
CA LEU A 128 -13.25 -11.44 -5.62
C LEU A 128 -13.31 -9.92 -5.53
N ARG A 129 -13.76 -9.24 -6.59
CA ARG A 129 -13.93 -7.77 -6.60
C ARG A 129 -14.93 -7.28 -5.57
N LEU A 130 -15.99 -8.06 -5.33
CA LEU A 130 -17.09 -7.68 -4.44
C LEU A 130 -16.75 -7.95 -2.96
N VAL A 131 -16.09 -9.07 -2.67
CA VAL A 131 -15.80 -9.53 -1.31
C VAL A 131 -14.66 -8.73 -0.68
N SER A 132 -13.57 -8.50 -1.42
CA SER A 132 -12.38 -7.87 -0.85
C SER A 132 -11.66 -6.93 -1.83
N PRO A 133 -11.40 -5.66 -1.42
CA PRO A 133 -10.60 -4.73 -2.22
C PRO A 133 -9.11 -5.10 -2.23
N SER A 134 -8.69 -6.09 -1.44
CA SER A 134 -7.30 -6.55 -1.37
C SER A 134 -6.87 -7.25 -2.66
N PHE A 135 -7.81 -7.84 -3.41
CA PHE A 135 -7.54 -8.41 -4.73
C PHE A 135 -7.69 -7.31 -5.79
N GLY A 136 -6.58 -6.64 -6.11
CA GLY A 136 -6.57 -5.56 -7.10
C GLY A 136 -7.07 -5.99 -8.49
N ASP A 137 -7.34 -5.02 -9.36
CA ASP A 137 -7.97 -5.26 -10.68
C ASP A 137 -7.21 -6.25 -11.56
N LEU A 138 -5.87 -6.20 -11.53
CA LEU A 138 -5.02 -7.13 -12.29
C LEU A 138 -5.22 -8.58 -11.84
N PHE A 139 -5.29 -8.82 -10.53
CA PHE A 139 -5.54 -10.16 -9.98
C PHE A 139 -6.89 -10.68 -10.45
N CYS A 140 -7.93 -9.86 -10.32
CA CYS A 140 -9.28 -10.23 -10.73
C CYS A 140 -9.39 -10.47 -12.25
N ASN A 141 -8.68 -9.69 -13.07
CA ASN A 141 -8.61 -9.89 -14.52
C ASN A 141 -7.91 -11.21 -14.89
N LEU A 142 -6.82 -11.56 -14.20
CA LEU A 142 -6.10 -12.82 -14.43
C LEU A 142 -6.95 -14.03 -14.03
N VAL A 143 -7.66 -13.94 -12.90
CA VAL A 143 -8.61 -14.97 -12.50
C VAL A 143 -9.72 -15.11 -13.54
N ALA A 144 -10.28 -14.00 -14.05
CA ALA A 144 -11.30 -14.04 -15.09
C ALA A 144 -10.82 -14.77 -16.35
N ALA A 145 -9.59 -14.48 -16.79
CA ALA A 145 -8.98 -15.17 -17.92
C ALA A 145 -8.81 -16.68 -17.65
N GLY A 146 -8.38 -17.05 -16.44
CA GLY A 146 -8.21 -18.45 -16.02
C GLY A 146 -9.50 -19.25 -15.89
N GLU A 147 -10.57 -18.60 -15.43
CA GLU A 147 -11.90 -19.19 -15.40
C GLU A 147 -12.41 -19.49 -16.81
N LEU A 148 -12.21 -18.57 -17.75
CA LEU A 148 -12.64 -18.74 -19.15
C LEU A 148 -11.80 -19.77 -19.90
N SER A 149 -10.49 -19.84 -19.65
CA SER A 149 -9.58 -20.78 -20.31
C SER A 149 -9.50 -22.15 -19.64
N GLY A 150 -10.11 -22.33 -18.47
CA GLY A 150 -9.99 -23.55 -17.66
C GLY A 150 -8.59 -23.76 -17.06
N SER A 151 -7.70 -22.77 -17.14
CA SER A 151 -6.32 -22.83 -16.64
C SER A 151 -6.13 -22.07 -15.33
N LEU A 152 -7.20 -22.01 -14.52
CA LEU A 152 -7.22 -21.31 -13.23
C LEU A 152 -6.11 -21.78 -12.27
N PRO A 153 -5.85 -23.10 -12.10
CA PRO A 153 -4.80 -23.57 -11.20
C PRO A 153 -3.41 -23.04 -11.58
N GLN A 154 -3.04 -23.14 -12.86
CA GLN A 154 -1.74 -22.68 -13.36
C GLN A 154 -1.58 -21.16 -13.23
N LEU A 155 -2.66 -20.39 -13.44
CA LEU A 155 -2.63 -18.94 -13.27
C LEU A 155 -2.49 -18.53 -11.80
N LEU A 156 -3.20 -19.19 -10.88
CA LEU A 156 -3.09 -18.92 -9.45
C LEU A 156 -1.70 -19.24 -8.92
N ARG A 157 -1.10 -20.36 -9.36
CA ARG A 157 0.28 -20.73 -8.99
C ARG A 157 1.30 -19.68 -9.42
N ARG A 158 1.19 -19.21 -10.66
CA ARG A 158 2.05 -18.15 -11.19
C ARG A 158 1.84 -16.84 -10.44
N GLN A 159 0.59 -16.52 -10.13
CA GLN A 159 0.23 -15.33 -9.37
C GLN A 159 0.75 -15.38 -7.93
N ALA A 160 0.67 -16.54 -7.26
CA ALA A 160 1.27 -16.76 -5.94
C ALA A 160 2.79 -16.52 -5.98
N THR A 161 3.49 -17.13 -6.93
CA THR A 161 4.94 -16.94 -7.12
C THR A 161 5.30 -15.46 -7.29
N PHE A 162 4.52 -14.73 -8.09
CA PHE A 162 4.68 -13.29 -8.27
C PHE A 162 4.46 -12.50 -6.97
N LEU A 163 3.40 -12.80 -6.21
CA LEU A 163 3.11 -12.13 -4.94
C LEU A 163 4.19 -12.41 -3.88
N VAL A 164 4.69 -13.64 -3.79
CA VAL A 164 5.83 -14.01 -2.93
C VAL A 164 7.06 -13.17 -3.30
N THR A 165 7.38 -13.10 -4.59
CA THR A 165 8.52 -12.30 -5.08
C THR A 165 8.38 -10.83 -4.69
N LEU A 166 7.19 -10.25 -4.84
CA LEU A 166 6.92 -8.86 -4.43
C LEU A 166 7.08 -8.65 -2.92
N GLU A 167 6.58 -9.56 -2.09
CA GLU A 167 6.67 -9.47 -0.64
C GLU A 167 8.12 -9.64 -0.16
N ASP A 168 8.90 -10.52 -0.79
CA ASP A 168 10.33 -10.67 -0.52
C ASP A 168 11.13 -9.44 -0.91
N LEU A 169 10.83 -8.83 -2.07
CA LEU A 169 11.42 -7.56 -2.46
C LEU A 169 11.08 -6.46 -1.45
N ARG A 170 9.82 -6.38 -1.01
CA ARG A 170 9.38 -5.43 0.01
C ARG A 170 10.13 -5.65 1.33
N LYS A 171 10.21 -6.88 1.82
CA LYS A 171 10.93 -7.23 3.05
C LYS A 171 12.41 -6.88 2.95
N LYS A 172 13.06 -7.17 1.83
CA LYS A 172 14.46 -6.78 1.57
C LYS A 172 14.65 -5.27 1.62
N VAL A 173 13.77 -4.51 0.97
CA VAL A 173 13.82 -3.03 0.97
C VAL A 173 13.60 -2.48 2.38
N VAL A 174 12.57 -2.96 3.09
CA VAL A 174 12.27 -2.52 4.46
C VAL A 174 13.44 -2.84 5.38
N SER A 175 13.94 -4.08 5.35
CA SER A 175 15.08 -4.52 6.17
C SER A 175 16.32 -3.67 5.93
N ALA A 176 16.63 -3.37 4.67
CA ALA A 176 17.78 -2.54 4.33
C ALA A 176 17.63 -1.05 4.74
N LEU A 177 16.40 -0.57 4.97
CA LEU A 177 16.13 0.80 5.44
C LEU A 177 16.13 0.93 6.97
N ILE A 178 16.04 -0.18 7.72
CA ILE A 178 16.03 -0.15 9.20
C ILE A 178 17.33 0.47 9.74
N TYR A 179 18.48 0.04 9.22
CA TYR A 179 19.78 0.53 9.70
C TYR A 179 19.99 2.03 9.41
N PRO A 180 19.76 2.55 8.18
CA PRO A 180 19.76 3.99 7.92
C PRO A 180 18.80 4.79 8.81
N ALA A 181 17.57 4.28 9.03
CA ALA A 181 16.60 4.96 9.88
C ALA A 181 17.08 5.06 11.34
N MET A 182 17.67 3.99 11.89
CA MET A 182 18.25 3.99 13.24
C MET A 182 19.37 5.03 13.40
N ILE A 183 20.35 5.06 12.49
CA ILE A 183 21.44 6.05 12.53
C ILE A 183 20.89 7.47 12.39
N PHE A 184 19.92 7.67 11.50
CA PHE A 184 19.32 8.99 11.29
C PHE A 184 18.60 9.48 12.54
N VAL A 185 17.83 8.62 13.22
CA VAL A 185 17.14 8.95 14.47
C VAL A 185 18.14 9.24 15.60
N LEU A 186 19.15 8.39 15.79
CA LEU A 186 20.20 8.60 16.79
C LEU A 186 20.98 9.90 16.51
N GLY A 187 21.26 10.16 15.23
CA GLY A 187 21.96 11.35 14.76
C GLY A 187 21.19 12.63 15.03
N ILE A 188 19.90 12.68 14.66
CA ILE A 188 19.01 13.79 14.99
C ILE A 188 18.93 13.98 16.51
N GLY A 189 18.81 12.88 17.27
CA GLY A 189 18.78 12.94 18.73
C GLY A 189 20.05 13.56 19.32
N LEU A 190 21.22 13.19 18.81
CA LEU A 190 22.51 13.75 19.25
C LEU A 190 22.65 15.23 18.89
N ILE A 191 22.24 15.62 17.67
CA ILE A 191 22.23 17.02 17.23
C ILE A 191 21.30 17.83 18.14
N PHE A 192 20.10 17.30 18.43
CA PHE A 192 19.14 17.94 19.31
C PHE A 192 19.71 18.12 20.73
N LEU A 193 20.37 17.09 21.29
CA LEU A 193 21.04 17.17 22.58
C LEU A 193 22.12 18.27 22.59
N PHE A 194 22.97 18.32 21.56
CA PHE A 194 24.02 19.33 21.47
C PHE A 194 23.45 20.74 21.33
N MET A 195 22.44 20.92 20.47
CA MET A 195 21.81 22.21 20.26
C MET A 195 21.01 22.69 21.48
N SER A 196 20.33 21.79 22.19
CA SER A 196 19.46 22.20 23.31
C SER A 196 20.18 22.35 24.65
N TYR A 197 21.28 21.61 24.87
CA TYR A 197 21.96 21.61 26.16
C TYR A 197 23.39 22.13 26.07
N LEU A 198 24.17 21.64 25.11
CA LEU A 198 25.62 21.89 25.07
C LEU A 198 25.97 23.29 24.54
N VAL A 199 25.35 23.70 23.44
CA VAL A 199 25.58 25.02 22.82
C VAL A 199 25.15 26.18 23.75
N PRO A 200 23.99 26.14 24.45
CA PRO A 200 23.62 27.17 25.40
C PRO A 200 24.62 27.29 26.56
N GLN A 201 25.08 26.17 27.13
CA GLN A 201 26.08 26.20 28.20
C GLN A 201 27.36 26.92 27.76
N LEU A 202 27.86 26.63 26.57
CA LEU A 202 29.04 27.32 26.03
C LEU A 202 28.79 28.81 25.85
N THR A 203 27.61 29.19 25.35
CA THR A 203 27.23 30.60 25.19
C THR A 203 27.28 31.36 26.52
N THR A 204 26.78 30.75 27.61
CA THR A 204 26.86 31.36 28.95
C THR A 204 28.29 31.52 29.47
N LEU A 205 29.22 30.68 29.03
CA LEU A 205 30.65 30.81 29.36
C LEU A 205 31.29 31.97 28.58
N PHE A 206 31.00 32.11 27.28
CA PHE A 206 31.55 33.23 26.46
C PHE A 206 31.04 34.60 26.89
N GLN A 207 29.75 34.71 27.25
CA GLN A 207 29.17 35.97 27.72
C GLN A 207 29.88 36.50 28.98
N LYS A 208 30.39 35.60 29.84
CA LYS A 208 31.14 35.97 31.05
C LYS A 208 32.55 36.49 30.75
N THR A 209 33.13 36.10 29.62
CA THR A 209 34.48 36.51 29.20
C THR A 209 34.48 37.86 28.44
N GLY A 210 33.30 38.40 28.10
CA GLY A 210 33.15 39.72 27.48
C GLY A 210 33.69 39.86 26.04
N ARG A 211 34.04 38.74 25.39
CA ARG A 211 34.49 38.70 23.99
C ARG A 211 33.35 38.31 23.04
N ASP A 212 33.36 38.89 21.85
CA ASP A 212 32.42 38.54 20.79
C ASP A 212 32.63 37.09 20.30
N LEU A 213 31.52 36.40 20.06
CA LEU A 213 31.52 35.05 19.50
C LEU A 213 32.00 35.08 18.04
N PRO A 214 32.88 34.15 17.61
CA PRO A 214 33.22 33.96 16.20
C PRO A 214 31.95 33.77 15.34
N LEU A 215 31.99 34.21 14.07
CA LEU A 215 30.84 34.16 13.16
C LEU A 215 30.17 32.78 13.08
N LEU A 216 30.95 31.70 13.00
CA LEU A 216 30.44 30.33 12.97
C LEU A 216 29.65 30.00 14.24
N THR A 217 30.19 30.36 15.41
CA THR A 217 29.55 30.12 16.72
C THR A 217 28.31 30.98 16.89
N ARG A 218 28.31 32.23 16.42
CA ARG A 218 27.14 33.11 16.46
C ARG A 218 25.96 32.55 15.65
N ILE A 219 26.21 32.04 14.43
CA ILE A 219 25.17 31.37 13.62
C ILE A 219 24.66 30.11 14.33
N LEU A 220 25.56 29.35 14.96
CA LEU A 220 25.21 28.13 15.67
C LEU A 220 24.31 28.41 16.89
N VAL A 221 24.61 29.47 17.65
CA VAL A 221 23.81 29.91 18.80
C VAL A 221 22.42 30.39 18.36
N GLN A 222 22.34 31.21 17.30
CA GLN A 222 21.04 31.63 16.75
C GLN A 222 20.19 30.44 16.29
N THR A 223 20.83 29.42 15.68
CA THR A 223 20.15 28.20 15.25
C THR A 223 19.73 27.34 16.45
N SER A 224 20.56 27.28 17.49
CA SER A 224 20.29 26.58 18.76
C SER A 224 19.10 27.18 19.52
N ASP A 225 18.95 28.50 19.53
CA ASP A 225 17.80 29.17 20.15
C ASP A 225 16.48 28.78 19.45
N VAL A 226 16.50 28.72 18.11
CA VAL A 226 15.35 28.24 17.32
C VAL A 226 15.04 26.77 17.62
N PHE A 227 16.06 25.91 17.72
CA PHE A 227 15.89 24.51 18.07
C PHE A 227 15.38 24.31 19.51
N SER A 228 15.83 25.12 20.46
CA SER A 228 15.43 24.96 21.87
C SER A 228 14.02 25.48 22.14
N HIS A 229 13.64 26.63 21.58
CA HIS A 229 12.34 27.25 21.81
C HIS A 229 11.24 26.83 20.82
N TYR A 230 11.60 26.53 19.57
CA TYR A 230 10.64 26.29 18.48
C TYR A 230 10.69 24.87 17.91
N TRP A 231 11.25 23.88 18.62
CA TRP A 231 11.28 22.48 18.14
C TRP A 231 9.88 21.95 17.78
N TRP A 232 8.86 22.30 18.56
CA TRP A 232 7.47 21.92 18.31
C TRP A 232 6.91 22.59 17.05
N ALA A 233 7.32 23.83 16.76
CA ALA A 233 6.94 24.54 15.55
C ALA A 233 7.68 24.01 14.31
N ILE A 234 8.94 23.58 14.46
CA ILE A 234 9.68 22.87 13.40
C ILE A 234 8.97 21.55 13.08
N LEU A 235 8.65 20.75 14.10
CA LEU A 235 7.97 19.46 13.93
C LEU A 235 6.57 19.64 13.34
N GLY A 236 5.83 20.65 13.82
CA GLY A 236 4.55 21.07 13.24
C GLY A 236 4.68 21.54 11.79
N GLY A 237 5.71 22.33 11.46
CA GLY A 237 5.98 22.81 10.10
C GLY A 237 6.30 21.67 9.13
N VAL A 238 7.06 20.66 9.58
CA VAL A 238 7.31 19.44 8.80
C VAL A 238 6.00 18.69 8.57
N VAL A 239 5.18 18.49 9.60
CA VAL A 239 3.87 17.81 9.47
C VAL A 239 2.97 18.57 8.50
N VAL A 240 2.85 19.89 8.63
CA VAL A 240 2.05 20.73 7.73
C VAL A 240 2.57 20.63 6.30
N THR A 241 3.88 20.73 6.09
CA THR A 241 4.49 20.62 4.75
C THR A 241 4.19 19.26 4.12
N VAL A 242 4.35 18.17 4.89
CA VAL A 242 4.03 16.81 4.43
C VAL A 242 2.55 16.67 4.12
N VAL A 243 1.66 17.13 4.99
CA VAL A 243 0.20 17.03 4.78
C VAL A 243 -0.25 17.87 3.58
N SER A 244 0.21 19.11 3.45
CA SER A 244 -0.08 19.98 2.31
C SER A 244 0.44 19.39 1.00
N PHE A 245 1.65 18.81 1.01
CA PHE A 245 2.19 18.10 -0.14
C PHE A 245 1.35 16.86 -0.48
N LEU A 246 0.97 16.06 0.51
CA LEU A 246 0.10 14.88 0.34
C LEU A 246 -1.29 15.27 -0.20
N GLN A 247 -1.85 16.40 0.23
CA GLN A 247 -3.11 16.92 -0.31
C GLN A 247 -2.94 17.40 -1.75
N LEU A 248 -1.83 18.07 -2.08
CA LEU A 248 -1.53 18.52 -3.44
C LEU A 248 -1.47 17.33 -4.41
N ILE A 249 -0.75 16.26 -4.07
CA ILE A 249 -0.64 15.05 -4.91
C ILE A 249 -1.94 14.22 -4.95
N ARG A 250 -2.89 14.46 -4.05
CA ARG A 250 -4.21 13.81 -4.11
C ARG A 250 -5.08 14.41 -5.21
N THR A 251 -4.91 15.69 -5.56
CA THR A 251 -5.61 16.34 -6.67
C THR A 251 -5.23 15.72 -8.03
N SER A 252 -6.12 15.78 -9.02
CA SER A 252 -5.91 15.18 -10.34
C SER A 252 -4.71 15.80 -11.08
N ALA A 253 -4.58 17.13 -11.04
CA ALA A 253 -3.47 17.86 -11.62
C ALA A 253 -2.15 17.60 -10.87
N GLY A 254 -2.17 17.67 -9.54
CA GLY A 254 -1.00 17.40 -8.71
C GLY A 254 -0.50 15.97 -8.84
N ARG A 255 -1.40 14.98 -8.94
CA ARG A 255 -1.03 13.57 -9.18
C ARG A 255 -0.35 13.38 -10.53
N ARG A 256 -0.86 14.02 -11.59
CA ARG A 256 -0.26 13.95 -12.94
C ARG A 256 1.12 14.59 -12.97
N TRP A 257 1.26 15.78 -12.39
CA TRP A 257 2.54 16.46 -12.25
C TRP A 257 3.54 15.61 -11.46
N TRP A 258 3.13 15.12 -10.29
CA TRP A 258 3.97 14.30 -9.42
C TRP A 258 4.46 13.02 -10.11
N HIS A 259 3.56 12.28 -10.76
CA HIS A 259 3.91 11.07 -11.50
C HIS A 259 4.89 11.32 -12.65
N ARG A 260 4.84 12.50 -13.27
CA ARG A 260 5.80 12.91 -14.31
C ARG A 260 7.14 13.29 -13.69
N THR A 261 7.14 14.10 -12.64
CA THR A 261 8.36 14.56 -11.94
C THR A 261 9.13 13.38 -11.34
N GLN A 262 8.44 12.38 -10.78
CA GLN A 262 9.06 11.16 -10.26
C GLN A 262 9.90 10.42 -11.31
N LEU A 263 9.51 10.45 -12.59
CA LEU A 263 10.25 9.81 -13.68
C LEU A 263 11.49 10.62 -14.09
N GLN A 264 11.53 11.92 -13.81
CA GLN A 264 12.65 12.81 -14.14
C GLN A 264 13.76 12.81 -13.09
N LEU A 265 13.48 12.34 -11.87
CA LEU A 265 14.50 12.24 -10.83
C LEU A 265 15.60 11.24 -11.23
N PRO A 266 16.90 11.63 -11.20
CA PRO A 266 17.99 10.83 -11.77
C PRO A 266 18.17 9.46 -11.10
N LEU A 267 17.87 9.36 -9.80
CA LEU A 267 17.96 8.10 -9.04
C LEU A 267 16.63 7.34 -9.07
N PHE A 268 15.56 7.95 -8.59
CA PHE A 268 14.24 7.32 -8.46
C PHE A 268 13.55 7.04 -9.80
N GLY A 269 13.70 7.92 -10.77
CA GLY A 269 13.09 7.77 -12.10
C GLY A 269 13.65 6.56 -12.84
N SER A 270 14.97 6.29 -12.70
CA SER A 270 15.60 5.11 -13.31
C SER A 270 15.06 3.79 -12.74
N VAL A 271 14.70 3.76 -11.46
CA VAL A 271 14.08 2.60 -10.78
C VAL A 271 12.63 2.45 -11.19
N LEU A 272 11.87 3.55 -11.23
CA LEU A 272 10.46 3.54 -11.64
C LEU A 272 10.32 3.05 -13.09
N ARG A 273 11.14 3.56 -14.01
CA ARG A 273 11.18 3.10 -15.40
C ARG A 273 11.59 1.63 -15.49
N GLY A 274 12.65 1.23 -14.79
CA GLY A 274 13.10 -0.17 -14.76
C GLY A 274 12.03 -1.13 -14.26
N ARG A 275 11.32 -0.76 -13.18
CA ARG A 275 10.17 -1.51 -12.66
C ARG A 275 9.06 -1.61 -13.68
N PHE A 276 8.72 -0.51 -14.35
CA PHE A 276 7.70 -0.50 -15.38
C PHE A 276 8.07 -1.43 -16.54
N TYR A 277 9.30 -1.38 -17.06
CA TYR A 277 9.73 -2.26 -18.16
C TYR A 277 9.73 -3.73 -17.78
N ALA A 278 10.20 -4.07 -16.57
CA ALA A 278 10.17 -5.45 -16.06
C ALA A 278 8.72 -5.95 -15.96
N GLN A 279 7.85 -5.19 -15.29
CA GLN A 279 6.45 -5.55 -15.10
C GLN A 279 5.68 -5.63 -16.43
N PHE A 280 5.89 -4.69 -17.34
CA PHE A 280 5.29 -4.69 -18.67
C PHE A 280 5.68 -5.95 -19.44
N SER A 281 6.99 -6.24 -19.50
CA SER A 281 7.50 -7.37 -20.27
C SER A 281 7.04 -8.70 -19.70
N GLU A 282 7.10 -8.88 -18.39
CA GLU A 282 6.64 -10.11 -17.73
C GLU A 282 5.13 -10.29 -17.88
N THR A 283 4.32 -9.26 -17.59
CA THR A 283 2.86 -9.37 -17.70
C THR A 283 2.44 -9.68 -19.13
N MET A 284 3.00 -8.98 -20.13
CA MET A 284 2.70 -9.23 -21.54
C MET A 284 3.16 -10.62 -21.98
N ALA A 285 4.35 -11.08 -21.56
CA ALA A 285 4.81 -12.43 -21.82
C ALA A 285 3.85 -13.48 -21.24
N ASN A 286 3.38 -13.26 -20.02
CA ASN A 286 2.46 -14.15 -19.33
C ASN A 286 1.13 -14.26 -20.09
N LEU A 287 0.53 -13.12 -20.44
CA LEU A 287 -0.76 -13.07 -21.12
C LEU A 287 -0.69 -13.70 -22.53
N ILE A 288 0.35 -13.35 -23.30
CA ILE A 288 0.55 -13.88 -24.66
C ILE A 288 0.86 -15.38 -24.64
N ALA A 289 1.72 -15.85 -23.73
CA ALA A 289 2.02 -17.28 -23.60
C ALA A 289 0.78 -18.11 -23.22
N ASN A 290 -0.22 -17.49 -22.58
CA ASN A 290 -1.50 -18.08 -22.25
C ASN A 290 -2.56 -17.92 -23.36
N GLY A 291 -2.15 -17.52 -24.57
CA GLY A 291 -3.03 -17.43 -25.74
C GLY A 291 -3.93 -16.20 -25.78
N ILE A 292 -3.73 -15.22 -24.91
CA ILE A 292 -4.53 -13.98 -24.93
C ILE A 292 -4.07 -13.12 -26.12
N PRO A 293 -5.00 -12.65 -26.98
CA PRO A 293 -4.65 -11.79 -28.11
C PRO A 293 -3.88 -10.54 -27.66
N LEU A 294 -2.90 -10.12 -28.47
CA LEU A 294 -1.99 -9.01 -28.16
C LEU A 294 -2.73 -7.73 -27.76
N LEU A 295 -3.75 -7.33 -28.54
CA LEU A 295 -4.53 -6.12 -28.27
C LEU A 295 -5.24 -6.18 -26.91
N ASN A 296 -5.79 -7.35 -26.55
CA ASN A 296 -6.45 -7.55 -25.25
C ASN A 296 -5.42 -7.52 -24.12
N SER A 297 -4.24 -8.11 -24.34
CA SER A 297 -3.15 -8.09 -23.37
C SER A 297 -2.66 -6.66 -23.09
N LEU A 298 -2.53 -5.82 -24.13
CA LEU A 298 -2.16 -4.42 -23.99
C LEU A 298 -3.21 -3.63 -23.20
N GLN A 299 -4.51 -3.86 -23.44
CA GLN A 299 -5.59 -3.20 -22.70
C GLN A 299 -5.57 -3.58 -21.22
N LEU A 300 -5.41 -4.88 -20.92
CA LEU A 300 -5.30 -5.38 -19.55
C LEU A 300 -4.07 -4.80 -18.84
N MET A 301 -2.90 -4.81 -19.49
CA MET A 301 -1.68 -4.25 -18.93
C MET A 301 -1.81 -2.74 -18.69
N THR A 302 -2.41 -1.99 -19.62
CA THR A 302 -2.61 -0.53 -19.50
C THR A 302 -3.46 -0.18 -18.28
N SER A 303 -4.53 -0.95 -18.02
CA SER A 303 -5.39 -0.75 -16.84
C SER A 303 -4.64 -0.94 -15.51
N ALA A 304 -3.62 -1.80 -15.50
CA ALA A 304 -2.82 -2.11 -14.32
C ALA A 304 -1.71 -1.08 -14.02
N ILE A 305 -1.43 -0.14 -14.94
CA ILE A 305 -0.38 0.87 -14.74
C ILE A 305 -0.84 1.92 -13.73
N GLY A 306 -0.18 2.00 -12.58
CA GLY A 306 -0.49 3.01 -11.55
C GLY A 306 -0.04 4.43 -11.91
N ASN A 307 1.05 4.58 -12.67
CA ASN A 307 1.55 5.88 -13.09
C ASN A 307 0.72 6.44 -14.25
N LEU A 308 -0.12 7.44 -13.96
CA LEU A 308 -0.97 8.13 -14.94
C LEU A 308 -0.24 8.62 -16.22
N HIS A 309 1.02 9.05 -16.12
CA HIS A 309 1.77 9.48 -17.29
C HIS A 309 2.09 8.28 -18.21
N LEU A 310 2.63 7.19 -17.65
CA LEU A 310 2.90 5.95 -18.38
C LEU A 310 1.61 5.32 -18.92
N ARG A 311 0.51 5.40 -18.18
CA ARG A 311 -0.81 4.92 -18.62
C ARG A 311 -1.26 5.65 -19.89
N GLY A 312 -1.22 6.99 -19.89
CA GLY A 312 -1.60 7.78 -21.07
C GLY A 312 -0.71 7.53 -22.29
N LEU A 313 0.57 7.19 -22.08
CA LEU A 313 1.45 6.76 -23.17
C LEU A 313 1.06 5.39 -23.72
N MET A 314 0.63 4.47 -22.85
CA MET A 314 0.22 3.13 -23.25
C MET A 314 -1.16 3.09 -23.91
N GLU A 315 -2.06 3.98 -23.52
CA GLU A 315 -3.34 4.20 -24.23
C GLU A 315 -3.09 4.55 -25.71
N LYS A 316 -2.11 5.42 -26.00
CA LYS A 316 -1.71 5.73 -27.39
C LYS A 316 -1.14 4.54 -28.14
N VAL A 317 -0.37 3.68 -27.45
CA VAL A 317 0.15 2.44 -28.07
C VAL A 317 -0.98 1.48 -28.39
N VAL A 318 -1.96 1.31 -27.48
CA VAL A 318 -3.15 0.49 -27.72
C VAL A 318 -3.90 0.98 -28.95
N GLU A 319 -4.07 2.28 -29.11
CA GLU A 319 -4.73 2.90 -30.27
C GLU A 319 -3.98 2.60 -31.57
N MET A 320 -2.66 2.85 -31.62
CA MET A 320 -1.85 2.58 -32.82
C MET A 320 -1.82 1.10 -33.21
N VAL A 321 -1.83 0.17 -32.23
CA VAL A 321 -1.89 -1.28 -32.51
C VAL A 321 -3.29 -1.69 -32.95
N ARG A 322 -4.35 -1.06 -32.41
CA ARG A 322 -5.73 -1.28 -32.85
C ARG A 322 -5.95 -0.87 -34.31
N GLU A 323 -5.26 0.17 -34.77
CA GLU A 323 -5.24 0.61 -36.17
C GLU A 323 -4.42 -0.30 -37.09
N GLY A 324 -3.79 -1.37 -36.56
CA GLY A 324 -3.00 -2.33 -37.33
C GLY A 324 -1.50 -2.03 -37.40
N GLY A 325 -1.00 -1.05 -36.63
CA GLY A 325 0.43 -0.81 -36.48
C GLY A 325 1.14 -1.93 -35.70
N SER A 326 2.44 -2.14 -35.95
CA SER A 326 3.24 -3.05 -35.12
C SER A 326 3.51 -2.45 -33.74
N LEU A 327 3.56 -3.29 -32.70
CA LEU A 327 3.83 -2.90 -31.33
C LEU A 327 5.21 -2.24 -31.20
N SER A 328 6.23 -2.79 -31.86
CA SER A 328 7.58 -2.22 -31.89
C SER A 328 7.58 -0.75 -32.34
N ARG A 329 6.90 -0.45 -33.46
CA ARG A 329 6.79 0.92 -34.00
C ARG A 329 5.96 1.82 -33.10
N ALA A 330 4.87 1.30 -32.52
CA ALA A 330 4.03 2.06 -31.61
C ALA A 330 4.80 2.47 -30.35
N LEU A 331 5.59 1.56 -29.75
CA LEU A 331 6.46 1.86 -28.61
C LEU A 331 7.55 2.87 -28.97
N GLN A 332 8.15 2.75 -30.16
CA GLN A 332 9.16 3.67 -30.65
C GLN A 332 8.62 5.09 -30.83
N ARG A 333 7.41 5.25 -31.39
CA ARG A 333 6.77 6.56 -31.58
C ARG A 333 6.47 7.28 -30.27
N VAL A 334 6.18 6.55 -29.21
CA VAL A 334 5.90 7.11 -27.88
C VAL A 334 7.18 7.58 -27.17
N GLY A 335 8.35 7.02 -27.50
CA GLY A 335 9.66 7.59 -27.14
C GLY A 335 10.14 7.37 -25.70
N GLU A 336 9.39 6.63 -24.86
CA GLU A 336 9.75 6.37 -23.45
C GLU A 336 10.32 4.96 -23.22
N PHE A 337 10.43 4.14 -24.26
CA PHE A 337 10.91 2.76 -24.16
C PHE A 337 12.38 2.66 -24.61
N PRO A 338 13.20 1.87 -23.88
CA PRO A 338 14.61 1.70 -24.21
C PRO A 338 14.79 0.90 -25.52
N PRO A 339 15.83 1.18 -26.33
CA PRO A 339 16.05 0.54 -27.63
C PRO A 339 16.04 -0.99 -27.55
N LEU A 340 16.74 -1.57 -26.56
CA LEU A 340 16.80 -3.02 -26.35
C LEU A 340 15.42 -3.68 -26.22
N LEU A 341 14.46 -3.00 -25.58
CA LEU A 341 13.11 -3.52 -25.44
C LEU A 341 12.36 -3.49 -26.78
N ILE A 342 12.49 -2.40 -27.52
CA ILE A 342 11.88 -2.23 -28.85
C ILE A 342 12.43 -3.28 -29.81
N ASP A 343 13.76 -3.46 -29.83
CA ASP A 343 14.43 -4.43 -30.71
C ASP A 343 13.97 -5.86 -30.39
N MET A 344 13.85 -6.21 -29.11
CA MET A 344 13.40 -7.55 -28.73
C MET A 344 11.95 -7.82 -29.10
N ILE A 345 11.09 -6.82 -28.95
CA ILE A 345 9.71 -6.90 -29.40
C ILE A 345 9.64 -7.02 -30.92
N ALA A 346 10.44 -6.24 -31.66
CA ALA A 346 10.48 -6.32 -33.12
C ALA A 346 10.91 -7.71 -33.60
N VAL A 347 11.93 -8.31 -32.98
CA VAL A 347 12.34 -9.70 -33.27
C VAL A 347 11.20 -10.67 -32.95
N GLY A 348 10.55 -10.54 -31.79
CA GLY A 348 9.42 -11.40 -31.41
C GLY A 348 8.22 -11.28 -32.34
N GLU A 349 7.92 -10.09 -32.85
CA GLU A 349 6.88 -9.87 -33.86
C GLU A 349 7.23 -10.53 -35.19
N GLN A 350 8.49 -10.45 -35.62
CA GLN A 350 8.96 -11.04 -36.89
C GLN A 350 9.01 -12.58 -36.83
N THR A 351 9.41 -13.14 -35.70
CA THR A 351 9.50 -14.61 -35.52
C THR A 351 8.18 -15.24 -35.09
N GLY A 352 7.16 -14.43 -34.78
CA GLY A 352 5.88 -14.91 -34.23
C GLY A 352 5.95 -15.40 -32.78
N ASP A 353 7.07 -15.19 -32.08
CA ASP A 353 7.28 -15.61 -30.69
C ASP A 353 7.51 -14.40 -29.77
N LEU A 354 6.48 -13.55 -29.70
CA LEU A 354 6.49 -12.34 -28.89
C LEU A 354 6.52 -12.67 -27.39
N GLY A 355 5.85 -13.76 -26.96
CA GLY A 355 5.80 -14.20 -25.57
C GLY A 355 7.19 -14.54 -25.02
N GLN A 356 7.98 -15.32 -25.76
CA GLN A 356 9.34 -15.67 -25.34
C GLN A 356 10.29 -14.46 -25.37
N ALA A 357 10.17 -13.58 -26.37
CA ALA A 357 10.97 -12.36 -26.46
C ALA A 357 10.74 -11.43 -25.25
N LEU A 358 9.47 -11.17 -24.92
CA LEU A 358 9.06 -10.39 -23.75
C LEU A 358 9.52 -11.04 -22.44
N GLY A 359 9.44 -12.38 -22.33
CA GLY A 359 9.92 -13.10 -21.15
C GLY A 359 11.43 -12.95 -20.94
N ARG A 360 12.23 -13.01 -22.02
CA ARG A 360 13.69 -12.82 -21.97
C ARG A 360 14.07 -11.41 -21.53
N VAL A 361 13.46 -10.40 -22.14
CA VAL A 361 13.77 -9.01 -21.82
C VAL A 361 13.24 -8.60 -20.44
N GLY A 362 12.11 -9.15 -20.00
CA GLY A 362 11.57 -8.96 -18.64
C GLY A 362 12.52 -9.44 -17.55
N ARG A 363 13.04 -10.68 -17.67
CA ARG A 363 14.06 -11.20 -16.74
C ARG A 363 15.32 -10.33 -16.68
N ARG A 364 15.72 -9.76 -17.83
CA ARG A 364 16.88 -8.87 -17.87
C ARG A 364 16.61 -7.55 -17.14
N TYR A 365 15.46 -6.91 -17.37
CA TYR A 365 15.10 -5.69 -16.65
C TYR A 365 14.87 -5.93 -15.16
N ASP A 366 14.34 -7.08 -14.76
CA ASP A 366 14.21 -7.43 -13.35
C ASP A 366 15.58 -7.56 -12.67
N LYS A 367 16.55 -8.22 -13.33
CA LYS A 367 17.93 -8.29 -12.83
C LYS A 367 18.58 -6.91 -12.74
N GLU A 368 18.42 -6.06 -13.77
CA GLU A 368 18.96 -4.70 -13.75
C GLU A 368 18.28 -3.83 -12.68
N LEU A 369 16.97 -3.98 -12.47
CA LEU A 369 16.22 -3.32 -11.41
C LEU A 369 16.75 -3.70 -10.03
N ASN A 370 16.95 -5.00 -9.79
CA ASN A 370 17.50 -5.50 -8.53
C ASN A 370 18.90 -4.92 -8.26
N ILE A 371 19.78 -4.87 -9.28
CA ILE A 371 21.10 -4.26 -9.15
C ILE A 371 20.99 -2.76 -8.84
N LYS A 372 20.09 -2.03 -9.51
CA LYS A 372 19.87 -0.59 -9.26
C LYS A 372 19.37 -0.34 -7.84
N ILE A 373 18.42 -1.14 -7.36
CA ILE A 373 17.89 -1.05 -5.99
C ILE A 373 19.04 -1.31 -4.99
N GLN A 374 19.83 -2.37 -5.18
CA GLN A 374 20.96 -2.67 -4.31
C GLN A 374 21.98 -1.53 -4.26
N ARG A 375 22.34 -0.95 -5.41
CA ARG A 375 23.26 0.19 -5.49
C ARG A 375 22.71 1.43 -4.78
N LEU A 376 21.44 1.76 -5.00
CA LEU A 376 20.81 2.89 -4.33
C LEU A 376 20.79 2.71 -2.82
N THR A 377 20.35 1.54 -2.36
CA THR A 377 20.34 1.19 -0.93
C THR A 377 21.74 1.24 -0.33
N ALA A 378 22.77 0.75 -1.04
CA ALA A 378 24.15 0.79 -0.60
C ALA A 378 24.73 2.21 -0.53
N LEU A 379 24.27 3.14 -1.37
CA LEU A 379 24.71 4.54 -1.37
C LEU A 379 24.02 5.39 -0.29
N VAL A 380 22.81 5.01 0.14
CA VAL A 380 22.09 5.73 1.20
C VAL A 380 22.91 5.78 2.49
N GLN A 381 23.54 4.67 2.88
CA GLN A 381 24.30 4.59 4.13
C GLN A 381 25.52 5.52 4.17
N PRO A 382 26.46 5.50 3.20
CA PRO A 382 27.58 6.43 3.17
C PRO A 382 27.17 7.89 3.14
N VAL A 383 26.11 8.23 2.38
CA VAL A 383 25.62 9.62 2.31
C VAL A 383 25.08 10.08 3.66
N VAL A 384 24.27 9.25 4.33
CA VAL A 384 23.75 9.56 5.68
C VAL A 384 24.90 9.75 6.67
N ILE A 385 25.88 8.85 6.68
CA ILE A 385 27.04 8.94 7.58
C ILE A 385 27.86 10.20 7.28
N LEU A 386 28.13 10.51 6.01
CA LEU A 386 28.90 11.68 5.62
C LEU A 386 28.19 12.98 6.05
N VAL A 387 26.88 13.08 5.84
CA VAL A 387 26.08 14.23 6.28
C VAL A 387 26.10 14.34 7.80
N MET A 388 25.90 13.23 8.52
CA MET A 388 25.94 13.20 9.98
C MET A 388 27.32 13.58 10.54
N ALA A 389 28.39 13.02 9.98
CA ALA A 389 29.76 13.32 10.37
C ALA A 389 30.11 14.78 10.09
N GLY A 390 29.69 15.33 8.94
CA GLY A 390 29.85 16.74 8.64
C GLY A 390 29.12 17.63 9.64
N MET A 391 27.86 17.32 9.96
CA MET A 391 27.05 18.10 10.88
C MET A 391 27.60 18.06 12.31
N VAL A 392 27.89 16.87 12.83
CA VAL A 392 28.52 16.70 14.16
C VAL A 392 29.92 17.32 14.18
N GLY A 393 30.69 17.20 13.09
CA GLY A 393 32.00 17.80 12.94
C GLY A 393 31.99 19.33 13.03
N VAL A 394 31.04 19.99 12.37
CA VAL A 394 30.85 21.45 12.48
C VAL A 394 30.53 21.86 13.92
N ILE A 395 29.68 21.10 14.61
CA ILE A 395 29.34 21.36 16.02
C ILE A 395 30.58 21.18 16.90
N ALA A 396 31.28 20.05 16.79
CA ALA A 396 32.50 19.76 17.54
C ALA A 396 33.59 20.82 17.31
N TYR A 397 33.83 21.21 16.05
CA TYR A 397 34.77 22.25 15.69
C TYR A 397 34.40 23.60 16.33
N SER A 398 33.13 23.99 16.29
CA SER A 398 32.66 25.23 16.91
C SER A 398 32.85 25.23 18.42
N ILE A 399 32.61 24.09 19.08
CA ILE A 399 32.82 23.91 20.52
C ILE A 399 34.30 24.04 20.87
N ILE A 400 35.18 23.32 20.16
CA ILE A 400 36.62 23.33 20.39
C ILE A 400 37.18 24.73 20.19
N ASN A 401 36.81 25.40 19.08
CA ASN A 401 37.27 26.75 18.81
C ASN A 401 36.80 27.73 19.89
N GLY A 402 35.54 27.60 20.32
CA GLY A 402 35.07 28.32 21.49
C GLY A 402 35.98 28.10 22.69
N ILE A 403 36.18 26.85 23.13
CA ILE A 403 36.98 26.55 24.32
C ILE A 403 38.40 27.13 24.18
N PHE A 404 39.02 27.04 23.01
CA PHE A 404 40.35 27.58 22.76
C PHE A 404 40.40 29.10 22.88
N ASP A 405 39.40 29.81 22.36
CA ASP A 405 39.27 31.28 22.52
C ASP A 405 39.06 31.68 23.98
N ALA A 406 38.30 30.87 24.75
CA ALA A 406 38.11 31.08 26.18
C ALA A 406 39.40 30.87 26.98
N VAL A 407 40.18 29.83 26.68
CA VAL A 407 41.42 29.49 27.39
C VAL A 407 42.56 30.45 27.01
N SER A 408 42.69 30.82 25.74
CA SER A 408 43.71 31.78 25.29
C SER A 408 43.47 33.19 25.85
N GLY A 409 42.23 33.55 26.17
CA GLY A 409 41.89 34.78 26.90
C GLY A 409 42.28 34.77 28.39
N LEU A 410 42.58 33.60 28.96
CA LEU A 410 42.97 33.45 30.38
C LEU A 410 44.49 33.43 30.58
N ARG A 411 45.31 33.51 29.51
CA ARG A 411 46.76 33.72 29.65
C ARG A 411 46.99 35.17 30.08
N PRO A 412 47.50 35.44 31.30
CA PRO A 412 48.02 36.76 31.62
C PRO A 412 49.28 37.00 30.80
N GLU A 413 49.48 38.23 30.32
CA GLU A 413 50.79 38.67 29.81
C GLU A 413 51.88 38.59 30.88
#